data_AF-A0A7J4QUW5-F1
#
_entry.id   AF-A0A7J4QUW5-F1
#
_cell.length_a   1.000
_cell.length_b   1.000
_cell.length_c   1.000
_cell.angle_alpha   90.00
_cell.angle_beta   90.00
_cell.angle_gamma   90.00
#
_symmetry.space_group_name_H-M   'P 1'
#
loop_
_entity.id
_entity.type
_entity.pdbx_description
1 polymer ?
#
loop_
_entity_poly.entity_id
_entity_poly.type
_entity_poly.pdbx_seq_one_letter_code
_entity_poly.pdbx_strand_id
1 'polypeptide(L)'
;MAGKNTTTCTVCGEDTPQTPCALCESMIKTRPKGDWDYEIPHLLHDEVAERLGGPHPNVKRRWKAFKTQFSKPEDIEWAKFDDNTDPVLEEPASPQILARIADHIEEGLKLTSEERLILHKGFLMIDGFSFSFRDNYVCMNGRQMPHEVPTVSILRVLSDRKRRVGWNLTRLLTVFGCVNTNRRVLPQQEFPGHREARLHFRLRRQLERRANVPNWHAVHSLLSWVGWMAEEHIPPPKHHILHPLAAWSRDIQQRLNRSIGFNEHVAEAFVNHPNGLSELDAYPWLERWKRYKGTRQSHAPTKPALRTTGGKLK
;
A
#
# COMPACT_ATOMS: atom_id res chain seq x y z
N MET A 1 -37.15 5.92 -10.39
CA MET A 1 -35.86 6.61 -10.15
C MET A 1 -35.96 7.32 -8.81
N ALA A 2 -35.27 6.82 -7.78
CA ALA A 2 -35.26 7.44 -6.45
C ALA A 2 -33.96 8.23 -6.30
N GLY A 3 -34.06 9.55 -6.08
CA GLY A 3 -32.90 10.39 -5.78
C GLY A 3 -32.22 9.91 -4.50
N LYS A 4 -30.91 9.64 -4.56
CA LYS A 4 -30.13 9.37 -3.36
C LYS A 4 -30.12 10.66 -2.54
N ASN A 5 -30.86 10.69 -1.44
CA ASN A 5 -30.80 11.78 -0.47
C ASN A 5 -29.37 11.83 0.09
N THR A 6 -28.56 12.76 -0.40
CA THR A 6 -27.24 13.05 0.12
C THR A 6 -27.37 13.98 1.31
N THR A 7 -26.83 13.57 2.46
CA THR A 7 -26.76 14.37 3.68
C THR A 7 -25.33 14.85 3.90
N THR A 8 -25.16 16.13 4.23
CA THR A 8 -23.84 16.68 4.52
C THR A 8 -23.26 16.05 5.78
N CYS A 9 -22.08 15.43 5.67
CA CYS A 9 -21.42 14.75 6.78
C CYS A 9 -21.08 15.73 7.90
N THR A 10 -21.51 15.43 9.13
CA THR A 10 -21.25 16.31 10.30
C THR A 10 -19.78 16.43 10.69
N VAL A 11 -18.89 15.60 10.14
CA VAL A 11 -17.47 15.53 10.50
C VAL A 11 -16.57 16.19 9.45
N CYS A 12 -16.79 15.92 8.17
CA CYS A 12 -15.98 16.49 7.07
C CYS A 12 -16.74 17.50 6.20
N GLY A 13 -18.06 17.61 6.33
CA GLY A 13 -18.88 18.54 5.55
C GLY A 13 -19.13 18.13 4.10
N GLU A 14 -18.80 16.90 3.71
CA GLU A 14 -19.02 16.39 2.35
C GLU A 14 -20.43 15.80 2.20
N ASP A 15 -21.03 15.95 1.02
CA ASP A 15 -22.35 15.39 0.73
C ASP A 15 -22.26 13.88 0.55
N THR A 16 -22.77 13.16 1.54
CA THR A 16 -22.64 11.70 1.60
C THR A 16 -23.97 11.04 1.98
N PRO A 17 -24.21 9.80 1.55
CA PRO A 17 -25.48 9.12 1.83
C PRO A 17 -25.70 8.78 3.32
N GLN A 18 -24.66 8.90 4.15
CA GLN A 18 -24.69 8.62 5.59
C GLN A 18 -23.82 9.62 6.35
N THR A 19 -24.20 9.96 7.58
CA THR A 19 -23.44 10.85 8.45
C THR A 19 -23.22 10.21 9.83
N PRO A 20 -21.96 10.04 10.30
CA PRO A 20 -20.70 10.42 9.64
C PRO A 20 -20.44 9.58 8.38
N CYS A 21 -19.73 10.14 7.39
CA CYS A 21 -19.40 9.41 6.17
C CYS A 21 -18.49 8.22 6.50
N ALA A 22 -18.49 7.18 5.66
CA ALA A 22 -17.71 5.95 5.91
C ALA A 22 -16.22 6.22 6.23
N LEU A 23 -15.63 7.24 5.60
CA LEU A 23 -14.27 7.68 5.91
C LEU A 23 -14.16 8.26 7.32
N CYS A 24 -15.04 9.18 7.69
CA CYS A 24 -15.08 9.77 9.04
C CYS A 24 -15.37 8.72 10.12
N GLU A 25 -16.32 7.83 9.87
CA GLU A 25 -16.66 6.71 10.74
C GLU A 25 -15.45 5.77 10.94
N SER A 26 -14.70 5.47 9.88
CA SER A 26 -13.49 4.65 9.97
C SER A 26 -12.39 5.25 10.86
N MET A 27 -12.41 6.57 11.05
CA MET A 27 -11.50 7.32 11.91
C MET A 27 -12.04 7.53 13.34
N ILE A 28 -13.38 7.47 13.54
CA ILE A 28 -14.06 7.69 14.83
C ILE A 28 -14.17 6.40 15.67
N LYS A 29 -13.34 5.38 15.40
CA LYS A 29 -13.39 4.12 16.16
C LYS A 29 -13.39 4.35 17.67
N THR A 30 -14.32 3.68 18.34
CA THR A 30 -14.46 3.65 19.80
C THR A 30 -13.12 3.33 20.46
N ARG A 31 -12.87 3.98 21.60
CA ARG A 31 -11.64 3.84 22.39
C ARG A 31 -11.22 2.36 22.47
N PRO A 32 -10.04 1.98 21.98
CA PRO A 32 -9.51 0.66 22.26
C PRO A 32 -9.42 0.49 23.79
N LYS A 33 -9.79 -0.69 24.30
CA LYS A 33 -9.74 -1.04 25.74
C LYS A 33 -8.31 -1.21 26.30
N GLY A 34 -7.29 -0.84 25.52
CA GLY A 34 -5.89 -0.90 25.90
C GLY A 34 -5.25 0.47 25.71
N ASP A 35 -4.47 0.87 26.69
CA ASP A 35 -3.70 2.09 26.64
C ASP A 35 -2.53 2.00 25.64
N TRP A 36 -2.02 3.17 25.21
CA TRP A 36 -0.91 3.29 24.26
C TRP A 36 0.45 3.18 24.97
N ASP A 37 1.30 2.24 24.51
CA ASP A 37 2.71 2.07 24.94
C ASP A 37 3.65 2.89 24.03
N TYR A 38 3.57 4.22 24.06
CA TYR A 38 4.48 5.04 23.26
C TYR A 38 4.74 6.42 23.89
N GLU A 39 6.00 6.73 24.19
CA GLU A 39 6.45 8.11 24.26
C GLU A 39 6.93 8.52 22.86
N ILE A 40 6.11 9.27 22.11
CA ILE A 40 6.65 9.98 20.94
C ILE A 40 7.55 11.05 21.56
N PRO A 41 8.86 11.14 21.23
CA PRO A 41 9.68 12.27 21.63
C PRO A 41 8.89 13.55 21.38
N HIS A 42 8.80 14.46 22.35
CA HIS A 42 7.91 15.62 22.27
C HIS A 42 8.05 16.36 20.93
N LEU A 43 9.27 16.47 20.41
CA LEU A 43 9.56 17.03 19.09
C LEU A 43 8.86 16.31 17.92
N LEU A 44 8.81 14.97 17.95
CA LEU A 44 8.10 14.17 16.96
C LEU A 44 6.57 14.21 17.19
N HIS A 45 6.13 14.38 18.44
CA HIS A 45 4.73 14.62 18.78
C HIS A 45 4.24 15.95 18.20
N ASP A 46 5.01 17.00 18.42
CA ASP A 46 4.75 18.35 17.95
C ASP A 46 4.88 18.43 16.44
N GLU A 47 5.89 17.78 15.87
CA GLU A 47 6.04 17.66 14.41
C GLU A 47 4.83 16.94 13.81
N VAL A 48 4.44 15.76 14.29
CA VAL A 48 3.27 15.03 13.79
C VAL A 48 1.98 15.81 14.03
N ALA A 49 1.83 16.45 15.19
CA ALA A 49 0.69 17.30 15.48
C ALA A 49 0.62 18.45 14.47
N GLU A 50 1.72 19.15 14.22
CA GLU A 50 1.87 20.18 13.20
C GLU A 50 1.56 19.64 11.80
N ARG A 51 2.05 18.44 11.45
CA ARG A 51 1.73 17.75 10.18
C ARG A 51 0.24 17.45 10.00
N LEU A 52 -0.46 17.19 11.11
CA LEU A 52 -1.91 16.92 11.16
C LEU A 52 -2.73 18.22 11.36
N GLY A 53 -2.10 19.39 11.26
CA GLY A 53 -2.72 20.71 11.33
C GLY A 53 -2.73 21.37 12.72
N GLY A 54 -1.91 20.87 13.64
CA GLY A 54 -1.75 21.37 15.01
C GLY A 54 -3.01 21.22 15.87
N PRO A 55 -2.99 21.76 17.12
CA PRO A 55 -4.17 21.88 17.97
C PRO A 55 -5.09 23.01 17.46
N HIS A 56 -5.43 23.03 16.17
CA HIS A 56 -6.38 24.00 15.64
C HIS A 56 -7.81 23.63 16.07
N PRO A 57 -8.60 24.59 16.61
CA PRO A 57 -9.98 24.34 17.01
C PRO A 57 -10.92 24.07 15.83
N ASN A 58 -10.50 24.42 14.60
CA ASN A 58 -11.32 24.27 13.40
C ASN A 58 -10.86 23.06 12.56
N VAL A 59 -11.73 22.04 12.50
CA VAL A 59 -11.56 20.79 11.75
C VAL A 59 -11.26 21.05 10.26
N LYS A 60 -11.90 22.04 9.63
CA LYS A 60 -11.67 22.39 8.20
C LYS A 60 -10.26 22.91 7.96
N ARG A 61 -9.70 23.69 8.90
CA ARG A 61 -8.31 24.18 8.80
C ARG A 61 -7.31 23.05 9.00
N ARG A 62 -7.57 22.14 9.94
CA ARG A 62 -6.76 20.92 10.12
C ARG A 62 -6.74 20.06 8.87
N TRP A 63 -7.89 19.82 8.25
CA TRP A 63 -7.97 19.09 6.99
C TRP A 63 -7.26 19.78 5.83
N LYS A 64 -7.37 21.11 5.73
CA LYS A 64 -6.63 21.88 4.72
C LYS A 64 -5.12 21.79 4.94
N ALA A 65 -4.65 21.90 6.18
CA ALA A 65 -3.24 21.76 6.54
C ALA A 65 -2.72 20.35 6.25
N PHE A 66 -3.46 19.32 6.67
CA PHE A 66 -3.19 17.92 6.33
C PHE A 66 -3.08 17.72 4.82
N LYS A 67 -4.08 18.18 4.05
CA LYS A 67 -4.06 18.10 2.57
C LYS A 67 -2.82 18.78 2.00
N THR A 68 -2.44 19.95 2.50
CA THR A 68 -1.27 20.71 2.04
C THR A 68 0.04 19.98 2.36
N GLN A 69 0.13 19.35 3.54
CA GLN A 69 1.30 18.57 3.98
C GLN A 69 1.56 17.34 3.10
N PHE A 70 0.48 16.63 2.75
CA PHE A 70 0.54 15.46 1.87
C PHE A 70 0.49 15.84 0.39
N SER A 71 0.38 17.14 0.08
CA SER A 71 0.53 17.69 -1.27
C SER A 71 1.97 18.10 -1.61
N LYS A 72 2.95 17.68 -0.79
CA LYS A 72 4.37 17.96 -1.07
C LYS A 72 4.78 17.28 -2.39
N PRO A 73 5.52 17.99 -3.27
CA PRO A 73 5.91 17.50 -4.60
C PRO A 73 6.51 16.10 -4.58
N GLU A 74 7.46 15.84 -3.69
CA GLU A 74 8.21 14.58 -3.62
C GLU A 74 7.33 13.35 -3.37
N ASP A 75 6.20 13.49 -2.66
CA ASP A 75 5.29 12.38 -2.32
C ASP A 75 4.19 12.13 -3.35
N ILE A 76 3.87 13.14 -4.15
CA ILE A 76 2.77 13.09 -5.13
C ILE A 76 3.30 12.96 -6.56
N GLU A 77 4.42 13.61 -6.86
CA GLU A 77 4.94 13.78 -8.21
C GLU A 77 5.95 12.70 -8.60
N TRP A 78 6.37 11.83 -7.66
CA TRP A 78 7.30 10.73 -7.95
C TRP A 78 6.83 9.77 -9.06
N ALA A 79 5.53 9.72 -9.34
CA ALA A 79 4.95 8.95 -10.44
C ALA A 79 4.18 9.81 -11.44
N LYS A 80 4.45 11.11 -11.52
CA LYS A 80 3.97 11.95 -12.61
C LYS A 80 5.02 12.06 -13.70
N PHE A 81 4.56 12.25 -14.93
CA PHE A 81 5.41 12.78 -15.98
C PHE A 81 5.40 14.30 -15.91
N ASP A 82 6.51 14.92 -16.30
CA ASP A 82 6.65 16.38 -16.36
C ASP A 82 5.74 16.98 -17.45
N ASP A 83 5.39 16.18 -18.45
CA ASP A 83 4.53 16.54 -19.58
C ASP A 83 3.24 15.71 -19.61
N ASN A 84 2.31 16.12 -20.48
CA ASN A 84 1.04 15.43 -20.74
C ASN A 84 1.25 14.17 -21.62
N THR A 85 2.25 13.37 -21.27
CA THR A 85 2.71 12.17 -21.98
C THR A 85 1.79 10.99 -21.66
N ASP A 86 1.45 10.22 -22.69
CA ASP A 86 0.74 8.94 -22.52
C ASP A 86 1.76 7.85 -22.16
N PRO A 87 1.65 7.19 -20.98
CA PRO A 87 2.55 6.11 -20.57
C PRO A 87 2.48 4.85 -21.44
N VAL A 88 1.36 4.64 -22.15
CA VAL A 88 1.10 3.42 -22.90
C VAL A 88 1.51 3.61 -24.35
N LEU A 89 2.46 2.80 -24.81
CA LEU A 89 2.91 2.74 -26.20
C LEU A 89 1.99 1.86 -27.05
N GLU A 90 1.64 0.67 -26.56
CA GLU A 90 0.74 -0.26 -27.26
C GLU A 90 -0.32 -0.84 -26.33
N GLU A 91 -1.57 -0.85 -26.79
CA GLU A 91 -2.71 -1.46 -26.11
C GLU A 91 -3.01 -2.85 -26.72
N PRO A 92 -3.38 -3.85 -25.91
CA PRO A 92 -3.64 -5.21 -26.41
C PRO A 92 -4.95 -5.35 -27.21
N ALA A 93 -5.87 -4.40 -27.03
CA ALA A 93 -7.16 -4.33 -27.71
C ALA A 93 -7.71 -2.89 -27.65
N SER A 94 -8.84 -2.62 -28.30
CA SER A 94 -9.48 -1.32 -28.22
C SER A 94 -10.04 -1.01 -26.81
N PRO A 95 -10.16 0.28 -26.43
CA PRO A 95 -10.71 0.68 -25.13
C PRO A 95 -12.09 0.10 -24.81
N GLN A 96 -12.94 -0.09 -25.82
CA GLN A 96 -14.28 -0.65 -25.65
C GLN A 96 -14.22 -2.13 -25.25
N ILE A 97 -13.31 -2.90 -25.85
CA ILE A 97 -13.11 -4.31 -25.53
C ILE A 97 -12.54 -4.43 -24.11
N LEU A 98 -11.55 -3.60 -23.77
CA LEU A 98 -10.95 -3.60 -22.44
C LEU A 98 -11.93 -3.20 -21.33
N ALA A 99 -12.79 -2.21 -21.60
CA ALA A 99 -13.87 -1.84 -20.69
C ALA A 99 -14.85 -3.01 -20.46
N ARG A 100 -15.26 -3.69 -21.54
CA ARG A 100 -16.12 -4.89 -21.44
C ARG A 100 -15.47 -5.99 -20.61
N ILE A 101 -14.18 -6.25 -20.81
CA ILE A 101 -13.44 -7.24 -20.01
C ILE A 101 -13.42 -6.83 -18.53
N ALA A 102 -13.19 -5.56 -18.22
CA ALA A 102 -13.22 -5.06 -16.86
C ALA A 102 -14.60 -5.25 -16.20
N ASP A 103 -15.68 -5.00 -16.94
CA ASP A 103 -17.05 -5.20 -16.47
C ASP A 103 -17.37 -6.68 -16.24
N HIS A 104 -16.96 -7.58 -17.15
CA HIS A 104 -17.10 -9.03 -16.95
C HIS A 104 -16.38 -9.51 -15.67
N ILE A 105 -15.18 -9.00 -15.38
CA ILE A 105 -14.45 -9.34 -14.16
C ILE A 105 -15.19 -8.82 -12.92
N GLU A 106 -15.69 -7.58 -12.96
CA GLU A 106 -16.42 -6.98 -11.84
C GLU A 106 -17.73 -7.73 -11.53
N GLU A 107 -18.43 -8.21 -12.56
CA GLU A 107 -19.66 -9.00 -12.44
C GLU A 107 -19.40 -10.48 -12.08
N GLY A 108 -18.13 -10.91 -12.04
CA GLY A 108 -17.76 -12.30 -11.77
C GLY A 108 -18.06 -13.26 -12.92
N LEU A 109 -18.22 -12.75 -14.14
CA LEU A 109 -18.43 -13.54 -15.35
C LEU A 109 -17.14 -14.24 -15.78
N LYS A 110 -17.28 -15.45 -16.33
CA LYS A 110 -16.14 -16.21 -16.84
C LYS A 110 -15.66 -15.59 -18.17
N LEU A 111 -14.44 -15.07 -18.17
CA LEU A 111 -13.80 -14.56 -19.38
C LEU A 111 -13.68 -15.64 -20.47
N THR A 112 -13.88 -15.24 -21.72
CA THR A 112 -13.65 -16.10 -22.88
C THR A 112 -12.15 -16.35 -23.11
N SER A 113 -11.81 -17.32 -23.95
CA SER A 113 -10.40 -17.59 -24.31
C SER A 113 -9.74 -16.40 -25.00
N GLU A 114 -10.49 -15.66 -25.83
CA GLU A 114 -10.00 -14.47 -26.52
C GLU A 114 -9.77 -13.32 -25.53
N GLU A 115 -10.67 -13.11 -24.58
CA GLU A 115 -10.53 -12.08 -23.54
C GLU A 115 -9.32 -12.36 -22.64
N ARG A 116 -9.09 -13.63 -22.28
CA ARG A 116 -7.86 -14.02 -21.57
C ARG A 116 -6.61 -13.76 -22.40
N LEU A 117 -6.65 -14.04 -23.70
CA LEU A 117 -5.50 -13.80 -24.58
C LEU A 117 -5.16 -12.30 -24.65
N ILE A 118 -6.17 -11.42 -24.69
CA ILE A 118 -5.97 -9.96 -24.64
C ILE A 118 -5.27 -9.55 -23.35
N LEU A 119 -5.75 -10.04 -22.20
CA LEU A 119 -5.13 -9.76 -20.89
C LEU A 119 -3.70 -10.30 -20.80
N HIS A 120 -3.42 -11.45 -21.39
CA HIS A 120 -2.09 -12.05 -21.44
C HIS A 120 -1.12 -11.31 -22.36
N LYS A 121 -1.58 -10.75 -23.48
CA LYS A 121 -0.75 -9.87 -24.33
C LYS A 121 -0.31 -8.62 -23.56
N GLY A 122 -1.24 -8.03 -22.81
CA GLY A 122 -0.93 -6.91 -21.93
C GLY A 122 -0.62 -5.60 -22.68
N PHE A 123 -0.15 -4.62 -21.93
CA PHE A 123 0.16 -3.28 -22.40
C PHE A 123 1.68 -3.10 -22.49
N LEU A 124 2.15 -2.48 -23.56
CA LEU A 124 3.54 -2.04 -23.68
C LEU A 124 3.64 -0.58 -23.25
N MET A 125 4.54 -0.29 -22.33
CA MET A 125 4.80 1.07 -21.83
C MET A 125 5.90 1.74 -22.65
N ILE A 126 5.93 3.08 -22.62
CA ILE A 126 6.93 3.88 -23.34
C ILE A 126 8.38 3.65 -22.89
N ASP A 127 8.58 3.14 -21.67
CA ASP A 127 9.88 2.78 -21.10
C ASP A 127 10.29 1.33 -21.42
N GLY A 128 9.51 0.63 -22.25
CA GLY A 128 9.78 -0.73 -22.70
C GLY A 128 9.28 -1.83 -21.76
N PHE A 129 8.72 -1.48 -20.60
CA PHE A 129 8.10 -2.46 -19.71
C PHE A 129 6.78 -2.97 -20.28
N SER A 130 6.55 -4.27 -20.16
CA SER A 130 5.27 -4.89 -20.53
C SER A 130 4.49 -5.33 -19.30
N PHE A 131 3.21 -4.97 -19.24
CA PHE A 131 2.31 -5.32 -18.14
C PHE A 131 1.14 -6.14 -18.65
N SER A 132 1.07 -7.41 -18.24
CA SER A 132 -0.03 -8.32 -18.56
C SER A 132 -0.79 -8.73 -17.30
N PHE A 133 -2.00 -9.25 -17.47
CA PHE A 133 -2.88 -9.64 -16.37
C PHE A 133 -3.14 -11.14 -16.41
N ARG A 134 -2.98 -11.79 -15.26
CA ARG A 134 -3.29 -13.20 -15.03
C ARG A 134 -4.11 -13.30 -13.76
N ASP A 135 -5.41 -13.55 -13.91
CA ASP A 135 -6.37 -13.56 -12.81
C ASP A 135 -6.31 -12.25 -11.99
N ASN A 136 -5.94 -12.32 -10.71
CA ASN A 136 -5.79 -11.18 -9.80
C ASN A 136 -4.35 -10.64 -9.69
N TYR A 137 -3.45 -11.11 -10.57
CA TYR A 137 -2.05 -10.73 -10.58
C TYR A 137 -1.71 -9.95 -11.84
N VAL A 138 -0.84 -8.96 -11.65
CA VAL A 138 -0.11 -8.32 -12.73
C VAL A 138 1.18 -9.08 -12.96
N CYS A 139 1.53 -9.26 -14.23
CA CYS A 139 2.83 -9.75 -14.65
C CYS A 139 3.58 -8.59 -15.31
N MET A 140 4.80 -8.33 -14.87
CA MET A 140 5.70 -7.35 -15.47
C MET A 140 6.81 -8.10 -16.21
N ASN A 141 7.04 -7.78 -17.48
CA ASN A 141 8.02 -8.47 -18.34
C ASN A 141 7.85 -9.99 -18.36
N GLY A 142 6.60 -10.46 -18.32
CA GLY A 142 6.25 -11.89 -18.28
C GLY A 142 6.38 -12.56 -16.91
N ARG A 143 6.89 -11.88 -15.88
CA ARG A 143 7.02 -12.40 -14.52
C ARG A 143 5.86 -11.93 -13.63
N GLN A 144 5.23 -12.87 -12.93
CA GLN A 144 4.17 -12.56 -11.96
C GLN A 144 4.71 -11.71 -10.80
N MET A 145 4.04 -10.58 -10.53
CA MET A 145 4.38 -9.70 -9.42
C MET A 145 4.02 -10.34 -8.06
N PRO A 146 4.69 -9.93 -6.96
CA PRO A 146 4.59 -10.63 -5.68
C PRO A 146 3.19 -10.65 -5.05
N HIS A 147 2.39 -9.61 -5.26
CA HIS A 147 1.08 -9.46 -4.61
C HIS A 147 -0.05 -9.28 -5.63
N GLU A 148 -1.26 -9.62 -5.17
CA GLU A 148 -2.50 -9.37 -5.89
C GLU A 148 -2.78 -7.87 -5.96
N VAL A 149 -3.39 -7.45 -7.06
CA VAL A 149 -3.73 -6.06 -7.31
C VAL A 149 -5.20 -5.92 -7.71
N PRO A 150 -5.81 -4.73 -7.55
CA PRO A 150 -7.16 -4.50 -8.03
C PRO A 150 -7.20 -4.43 -9.57
N THR A 151 -7.21 -5.60 -10.21
CA THR A 151 -7.14 -5.77 -11.69
C THR A 151 -8.17 -4.90 -12.41
N VAL A 152 -9.42 -4.89 -11.97
CA VAL A 152 -10.49 -4.08 -12.59
C VAL A 152 -10.16 -2.59 -12.56
N SER A 153 -9.75 -2.06 -11.41
CA SER A 153 -9.41 -0.65 -11.25
C SER A 153 -8.23 -0.25 -12.13
N ILE A 154 -7.21 -1.12 -12.19
CA ILE A 154 -6.04 -0.91 -13.03
C ILE A 154 -6.41 -0.94 -14.51
N LEU A 155 -7.17 -1.94 -14.96
CA LEU A 155 -7.63 -2.05 -16.34
C LEU A 155 -8.44 -0.81 -16.75
N ARG A 156 -9.33 -0.31 -15.88
CA ARG A 156 -10.10 0.91 -16.15
C ARG A 156 -9.23 2.16 -16.31
N VAL A 157 -8.15 2.28 -15.54
CA VAL A 157 -7.18 3.37 -15.71
C VAL A 157 -6.38 3.20 -16.99
N LEU A 158 -5.88 1.99 -17.25
CA LEU A 158 -5.11 1.68 -18.46
C LEU A 158 -5.92 1.83 -19.74
N SER A 159 -7.24 1.60 -19.71
CA SER A 159 -8.10 1.68 -20.90
C SER A 159 -8.62 3.10 -21.18
N ASP A 160 -8.49 4.02 -20.23
CA ASP A 160 -8.94 5.41 -20.38
C ASP A 160 -7.74 6.34 -20.51
N ARG A 161 -7.47 6.76 -21.75
CA ARG A 161 -6.39 7.71 -22.07
C ARG A 161 -6.43 8.97 -21.22
N LYS A 162 -7.62 9.50 -20.92
CA LYS A 162 -7.75 10.74 -20.13
C LYS A 162 -7.31 10.54 -18.68
N ARG A 163 -7.40 9.31 -18.14
CA ARG A 163 -7.02 8.98 -16.75
C ARG A 163 -5.53 8.69 -16.59
N ARG A 164 -4.91 8.09 -17.62
CA ARG A 164 -3.50 7.65 -17.55
C ARG A 164 -2.48 8.70 -18.00
N VAL A 165 -2.87 9.63 -18.88
CA VAL A 165 -1.95 10.67 -19.36
C VAL A 165 -1.42 11.52 -18.20
N GLY A 166 -0.12 11.81 -18.22
CA GLY A 166 0.59 12.54 -17.18
C GLY A 166 1.02 11.69 -15.98
N TRP A 167 0.72 10.39 -15.96
CA TRP A 167 1.16 9.46 -14.92
C TRP A 167 2.17 8.46 -15.46
N ASN A 168 3.24 8.21 -14.69
CA ASN A 168 4.15 7.10 -14.90
C ASN A 168 3.51 5.81 -14.34
N LEU A 169 2.75 5.13 -15.21
CA LEU A 169 2.05 3.91 -14.83
C LEU A 169 2.99 2.75 -14.51
N THR A 170 4.18 2.66 -15.12
CA THR A 170 5.19 1.65 -14.73
C THR A 170 5.51 1.76 -13.25
N ARG A 171 5.88 2.95 -12.79
CA ARG A 171 6.19 3.22 -11.38
C ARG A 171 5.01 2.87 -10.45
N LEU A 172 3.79 3.26 -10.82
CA LEU A 172 2.59 2.97 -10.03
C LEU A 172 2.28 1.46 -9.96
N LEU A 173 2.30 0.77 -11.10
CA LEU A 173 2.00 -0.66 -11.19
C LEU A 173 3.04 -1.50 -10.44
N THR A 174 4.33 -1.15 -10.53
CA THR A 174 5.38 -1.82 -9.77
C THR A 174 5.13 -1.69 -8.26
N VAL A 175 4.75 -0.49 -7.78
CA VAL A 175 4.43 -0.30 -6.36
C VAL A 175 3.18 -1.10 -5.97
N PHE A 176 2.11 -1.05 -6.74
CA PHE A 176 0.90 -1.84 -6.45
C PHE A 176 1.19 -3.35 -6.43
N GLY A 177 2.00 -3.85 -7.35
CA GLY A 177 2.41 -5.25 -7.36
C GLY A 177 3.31 -5.66 -6.20
N CYS A 178 4.00 -4.70 -5.55
CA CYS A 178 4.90 -4.93 -4.43
C CYS A 178 4.27 -4.64 -3.05
N VAL A 179 3.16 -3.91 -3.01
CA VAL A 179 2.42 -3.59 -1.78
C VAL A 179 1.24 -4.54 -1.65
N ASN A 180 1.19 -5.27 -0.54
CA ASN A 180 0.01 -6.10 -0.25
C ASN A 180 -1.16 -5.23 0.24
N THR A 181 -1.97 -4.73 -0.70
CA THR A 181 -3.18 -3.96 -0.40
C THR A 181 -4.35 -4.85 0.04
N ASN A 182 -4.31 -6.12 -0.34
CA ASN A 182 -5.27 -7.12 0.11
C ASN A 182 -4.93 -7.51 1.55
N ARG A 183 -5.45 -6.74 2.50
CA ARG A 183 -5.65 -7.26 3.86
C ARG A 183 -6.47 -8.53 3.71
N ARG A 184 -5.80 -9.69 3.69
CA ARG A 184 -6.46 -10.98 3.80
C ARG A 184 -7.23 -10.92 5.11
N VAL A 185 -8.52 -10.63 5.00
CA VAL A 185 -9.48 -10.94 6.04
C VAL A 185 -9.29 -12.43 6.24
N LEU A 186 -8.72 -12.80 7.37
CA LEU A 186 -8.58 -14.21 7.73
C LEU A 186 -9.94 -14.85 7.50
N PRO A 187 -10.05 -15.89 6.65
CA PRO A 187 -11.33 -16.49 6.34
C PRO A 187 -12.01 -16.84 7.68
N GLN A 188 -13.21 -16.29 7.91
CA GLN A 188 -14.13 -16.81 8.91
C GLN A 188 -14.67 -18.15 8.36
N GLN A 189 -13.81 -19.14 8.21
CA GLN A 189 -14.26 -20.50 7.91
C GLN A 189 -14.67 -21.17 9.22
N GLU A 190 -15.90 -21.68 9.24
CA GLU A 190 -16.39 -22.59 10.27
C GLU A 190 -15.76 -23.96 10.00
N PHE A 191 -14.89 -24.42 10.90
CA PHE A 191 -14.19 -25.69 10.75
C PHE A 191 -14.94 -26.80 11.52
N PRO A 192 -15.21 -27.97 10.92
CA PRO A 192 -15.97 -29.03 11.57
C PRO A 192 -15.25 -29.73 12.74
N GLY A 193 -13.93 -29.50 12.94
CA GLY A 193 -13.09 -30.29 13.85
C GLY A 193 -12.38 -29.49 14.96
N HIS A 194 -12.40 -29.99 16.20
CA HIS A 194 -11.75 -29.36 17.36
C HIS A 194 -10.22 -29.24 17.27
N ARG A 195 -9.53 -30.13 16.53
CA ARG A 195 -8.06 -30.10 16.37
C ARG A 195 -7.62 -29.05 15.35
N GLU A 196 -8.35 -28.96 14.24
CA GLU A 196 -8.15 -27.95 13.19
C GLU A 196 -8.49 -26.56 13.72
N ALA A 197 -9.58 -26.42 14.47
CA ALA A 197 -9.95 -25.17 15.13
C ALA A 197 -8.83 -24.62 16.06
N ARG A 198 -8.11 -25.48 16.80
CA ARG A 198 -6.98 -25.05 17.64
C ARG A 198 -5.78 -24.59 16.82
N LEU A 199 -5.43 -25.30 15.74
CA LEU A 199 -4.35 -24.90 14.84
C LEU A 199 -4.67 -23.57 14.17
N HIS A 200 -5.89 -23.41 13.66
CA HIS A 200 -6.39 -22.17 13.07
C HIS A 200 -6.40 -21.02 14.09
N PHE A 201 -6.84 -21.26 15.32
CA PHE A 201 -6.80 -20.25 16.38
C PHE A 201 -5.37 -19.78 16.69
N ARG A 202 -4.41 -20.71 16.76
CA ARG A 202 -2.98 -20.37 16.97
C ARG A 202 -2.41 -19.58 15.81
N LEU A 203 -2.66 -20.03 14.57
CA LEU A 203 -2.26 -19.33 13.34
C LEU A 203 -2.88 -17.92 13.28
N ARG A 204 -4.18 -17.80 13.56
CA ARG A 204 -4.89 -16.53 13.63
C ARG A 204 -4.28 -15.59 14.66
N ARG A 205 -4.07 -16.03 15.91
CA ARG A 205 -3.41 -15.19 16.93
C ARG A 205 -1.98 -14.81 16.55
N GLN A 206 -1.26 -15.66 15.82
CA GLN A 206 0.09 -15.35 15.35
C GLN A 206 0.05 -14.28 14.27
N LEU A 207 -0.88 -14.39 13.32
CA LEU A 207 -1.10 -13.42 12.25
C LEU A 207 -1.63 -12.08 12.79
N GLU A 208 -2.56 -12.10 13.75
CA GLU A 208 -3.05 -10.91 14.44
C GLU A 208 -1.92 -10.21 15.22
N ARG A 209 -1.09 -10.98 15.94
CA ARG A 209 0.09 -10.41 16.62
C ARG A 209 1.06 -9.75 15.66
N ARG A 210 1.31 -10.36 14.49
CA ARG A 210 2.16 -9.78 13.43
C ARG A 210 1.54 -8.54 12.80
N ALA A 211 0.23 -8.57 12.50
CA ALA A 211 -0.50 -7.42 11.95
C ALA A 211 -0.56 -6.24 12.94
N ASN A 212 -0.48 -6.52 14.24
CA ASN A 212 -0.42 -5.52 15.30
C ASN A 212 1.00 -4.96 15.55
N VAL A 213 2.05 -5.54 14.93
CA VAL A 213 3.39 -4.93 14.99
C VAL A 213 3.39 -3.66 14.13
N PRO A 214 3.73 -2.50 14.72
CA PRO A 214 3.83 -1.25 13.96
C PRO A 214 4.75 -1.41 12.74
N ASN A 215 4.34 -0.88 11.60
CA ASN A 215 5.10 -0.88 10.34
C ASN A 215 5.39 -2.26 9.71
N TRP A 216 4.87 -3.37 10.23
CA TRP A 216 5.12 -4.71 9.67
C TRP A 216 4.83 -4.78 8.16
N HIS A 217 3.64 -4.34 7.76
CA HIS A 217 3.23 -4.31 6.35
C HIS A 217 4.10 -3.38 5.49
N ALA A 218 4.51 -2.24 6.03
CA ALA A 218 5.31 -1.27 5.30
C ALA A 218 6.71 -1.81 5.02
N VAL A 219 7.36 -2.44 6.01
CA VAL A 219 8.67 -3.08 5.86
C VAL A 219 8.60 -4.23 4.87
N HIS A 220 7.58 -5.10 4.97
CA HIS A 220 7.43 -6.21 4.02
C HIS A 220 7.20 -5.70 2.60
N SER A 221 6.37 -4.68 2.41
CA SER A 221 6.13 -4.07 1.09
C SER A 221 7.40 -3.44 0.52
N LEU A 222 8.17 -2.74 1.36
CA LEU A 222 9.45 -2.16 0.97
C LEU A 222 10.44 -3.24 0.54
N LEU A 223 10.61 -4.30 1.33
CA LEU A 223 11.52 -5.40 0.99
C LEU A 223 11.08 -6.13 -0.29
N SER A 224 9.77 -6.27 -0.51
CA SER A 224 9.22 -6.85 -1.74
C SER A 224 9.56 -5.97 -2.93
N TRP A 225 9.41 -4.65 -2.76
CA TRP A 225 9.77 -3.67 -3.76
C TRP A 225 11.27 -3.63 -4.05
N VAL A 226 12.15 -3.60 -3.03
CA VAL A 226 13.61 -3.65 -3.21
C VAL A 226 14.01 -4.91 -3.95
N GLY A 227 13.45 -6.06 -3.55
CA GLY A 227 13.75 -7.32 -4.22
C GLY A 227 13.35 -7.34 -5.68
N TRP A 228 12.17 -6.79 -6.00
CA TRP A 228 11.69 -6.70 -7.37
C TRP A 228 12.53 -5.73 -8.21
N MET A 229 12.76 -4.52 -7.70
CA MET A 229 13.50 -3.48 -8.42
C MET A 229 14.95 -3.88 -8.68
N ALA A 230 15.60 -4.54 -7.71
CA ALA A 230 16.97 -5.02 -7.87
C ALA A 230 17.10 -6.10 -8.96
N GLU A 231 16.04 -6.86 -9.26
CA GLU A 231 16.09 -7.85 -10.34
C GLU A 231 15.79 -7.26 -11.72
N GLU A 232 14.94 -6.24 -11.76
CA GLU A 232 14.46 -5.67 -13.01
C GLU A 232 15.36 -4.54 -13.51
N HIS A 233 16.08 -3.85 -12.62
CA HIS A 233 16.86 -2.66 -12.97
C HIS A 233 18.37 -2.82 -12.77
N ILE A 234 18.81 -3.79 -11.96
CA ILE A 234 20.23 -3.94 -11.63
C ILE A 234 20.74 -5.28 -12.17
N PRO A 235 21.70 -5.28 -13.12
CA PRO A 235 22.25 -6.52 -13.62
C PRO A 235 23.01 -7.25 -12.50
N PRO A 236 22.88 -8.59 -12.39
CA PRO A 236 23.58 -9.34 -11.36
C PRO A 236 25.10 -9.22 -11.57
N PRO A 237 25.90 -9.18 -10.48
CA PRO A 237 27.35 -9.21 -10.57
C PRO A 237 27.85 -10.48 -11.29
N LYS A 238 29.09 -10.44 -11.77
CA LYS A 238 29.71 -11.59 -12.45
C LYS A 238 29.56 -12.86 -11.60
N HIS A 239 29.17 -13.96 -12.24
CA HIS A 239 28.90 -15.27 -11.62
C HIS A 239 27.70 -15.36 -10.66
N HIS A 240 26.84 -14.34 -10.59
CA HIS A 240 25.61 -14.39 -9.82
C HIS A 240 24.40 -14.57 -10.74
N ILE A 241 23.45 -15.41 -10.32
CA ILE A 241 22.17 -15.59 -11.03
C ILE A 241 21.22 -14.43 -10.69
N LEU A 242 21.28 -13.93 -9.45
CA LEU A 242 20.42 -12.88 -8.93
C LEU A 242 21.28 -11.77 -8.30
N HIS A 243 20.79 -10.55 -8.35
CA HIS A 243 21.45 -9.44 -7.67
C HIS A 243 21.43 -9.67 -6.14
N PRO A 244 22.55 -9.47 -5.41
CA PRO A 244 22.61 -9.69 -3.97
C PRO A 244 21.53 -8.96 -3.16
N LEU A 245 21.12 -7.76 -3.58
CA LEU A 245 19.99 -7.04 -2.95
C LEU A 245 18.69 -7.82 -3.01
N ALA A 246 18.42 -8.51 -4.13
CA ALA A 246 17.20 -9.29 -4.30
C ALA A 246 17.20 -10.57 -3.48
N ALA A 247 18.38 -11.19 -3.31
CA ALA A 247 18.54 -12.31 -2.40
C ALA A 247 18.39 -11.87 -0.93
N TRP A 248 19.07 -10.78 -0.56
CA TRP A 248 19.02 -10.18 0.77
C TRP A 248 17.60 -9.80 1.18
N SER A 249 16.85 -9.09 0.33
CA SER A 249 15.52 -8.61 0.70
C SER A 249 14.55 -9.78 1.00
N ARG A 250 14.63 -10.87 0.22
CA ARG A 250 13.85 -12.10 0.48
C ARG A 250 14.27 -12.81 1.76
N ASP A 251 15.57 -12.93 2.01
CA ASP A 251 16.08 -13.55 3.24
C ASP A 251 15.62 -12.76 4.48
N ILE A 252 15.74 -11.43 4.46
CA ILE A 252 15.26 -10.58 5.57
C ILE A 252 13.74 -10.76 5.78
N GLN A 253 12.92 -10.77 4.72
CA GLN A 253 11.49 -11.05 4.86
C GLN A 253 11.21 -12.40 5.53
N GLN A 254 11.96 -13.44 5.18
CA GLN A 254 11.81 -14.75 5.79
C GLN A 254 12.23 -14.75 7.27
N ARG A 255 13.31 -14.05 7.62
CA ARG A 255 13.79 -13.91 9.00
C ARG A 255 12.83 -13.12 9.88
N LEU A 256 12.32 -11.98 9.40
CA LEU A 256 11.35 -11.14 10.11
C LEU A 256 10.03 -11.87 10.39
N ASN A 257 9.66 -12.84 9.55
CA ASN A 257 8.51 -13.70 9.82
C ASN A 257 8.76 -14.66 10.99
N ARG A 258 10.01 -14.98 11.34
CA ARG A 258 10.38 -16.02 12.30
C ARG A 258 10.94 -15.47 13.62
N SER A 259 11.42 -14.22 13.65
CA SER A 259 12.13 -13.66 14.80
C SER A 259 11.21 -13.00 15.85
N ILE A 260 11.69 -13.04 17.09
CA ILE A 260 11.24 -12.17 18.19
C ILE A 260 12.13 -10.92 18.14
N GLY A 261 11.57 -9.72 18.27
CA GLY A 261 12.32 -8.46 18.13
C GLY A 261 12.32 -7.88 16.71
N PHE A 262 11.13 -7.71 16.13
CA PHE A 262 10.97 -7.22 14.74
C PHE A 262 11.73 -5.92 14.49
N ASN A 263 11.60 -4.93 15.38
CA ASN A 263 12.21 -3.61 15.18
C ASN A 263 13.74 -3.64 15.22
N GLU A 264 14.35 -4.45 16.10
CA GLU A 264 15.81 -4.59 16.15
C GLU A 264 16.35 -5.23 14.87
N HIS A 265 15.72 -6.33 14.41
CA HIS A 265 16.15 -7.03 13.20
C HIS A 265 15.94 -6.18 11.94
N VAL A 266 14.88 -5.37 11.90
CA VAL A 266 14.65 -4.41 10.82
C VAL A 266 15.77 -3.36 10.81
N ALA A 267 16.07 -2.76 11.96
CA ALA A 267 17.14 -1.76 12.06
C ALA A 267 18.52 -2.34 11.70
N GLU A 268 18.83 -3.55 12.17
CA GLU A 268 20.08 -4.25 11.87
C GLU A 268 20.19 -4.60 10.38
N ALA A 269 19.14 -5.16 9.79
CA ALA A 269 19.11 -5.49 8.37
C ALA A 269 19.37 -4.25 7.51
N PHE A 270 18.79 -3.12 7.91
CA PHE A 270 18.91 -1.87 7.18
C PHE A 270 20.27 -1.19 7.30
N VAL A 271 21.06 -1.49 8.32
CA VAL A 271 22.48 -1.07 8.37
C VAL A 271 23.36 -1.98 7.51
N ASN A 272 22.97 -3.26 7.36
CA ASN A 272 23.78 -4.31 6.74
C ASN A 272 23.21 -4.79 5.40
N HIS A 273 22.75 -3.88 4.54
CA HIS A 273 22.27 -4.23 3.21
C HIS A 273 23.42 -4.28 2.17
N PRO A 274 23.33 -5.13 1.14
CA PRO A 274 24.29 -5.12 0.02
C PRO A 274 24.34 -3.78 -0.73
N ASN A 275 25.41 -3.54 -1.49
CA ASN A 275 25.53 -2.38 -2.38
C ASN A 275 24.50 -2.42 -3.53
N GLY A 276 24.32 -1.29 -4.22
CA GLY A 276 23.41 -1.13 -5.37
C GLY A 276 22.08 -0.46 -5.03
N LEU A 277 21.80 -0.26 -3.74
CA LEU A 277 20.55 0.38 -3.31
C LEU A 277 20.47 1.84 -3.78
N SER A 278 21.61 2.53 -3.85
CA SER A 278 21.71 3.88 -4.40
C SER A 278 21.24 3.98 -5.86
N GLU A 279 21.23 2.87 -6.61
CA GLU A 279 20.74 2.83 -7.98
C GLU A 279 19.19 2.87 -8.05
N LEU A 280 18.52 2.78 -6.90
CA LEU A 280 17.07 2.89 -6.73
C LEU A 280 16.66 4.23 -6.09
N ASP A 281 17.53 5.24 -6.10
CA ASP A 281 17.36 6.53 -5.41
C ASP A 281 16.26 7.43 -5.97
N ALA A 282 15.78 7.16 -7.19
CA ALA A 282 14.68 7.89 -7.83
C ALA A 282 13.35 7.82 -7.06
N TYR A 283 13.26 7.06 -5.96
CA TYR A 283 12.05 6.87 -5.17
C TYR A 283 12.13 7.52 -3.78
N PRO A 284 11.14 8.35 -3.40
CA PRO A 284 11.21 9.22 -2.22
C PRO A 284 11.24 8.46 -0.89
N TRP A 285 10.71 7.24 -0.85
CA TRP A 285 10.73 6.41 0.36
C TRP A 285 12.10 5.82 0.67
N LEU A 286 13.03 5.76 -0.29
CA LEU A 286 14.36 5.22 -0.03
C LEU A 286 15.16 6.13 0.91
N GLU A 287 15.06 7.45 0.71
CA GLU A 287 15.70 8.43 1.61
C GLU A 287 15.08 8.41 3.02
N ARG A 288 13.76 8.25 3.12
CA ARG A 288 13.09 8.06 4.42
C ARG A 288 13.57 6.82 5.12
N TRP A 289 13.82 5.77 4.33
CA TRP A 289 14.29 4.51 4.83
C TRP A 289 15.75 4.57 5.29
N LYS A 290 16.67 5.19 4.54
CA LYS A 290 18.06 5.42 4.98
C LYS A 290 18.13 6.19 6.31
N ARG A 291 17.14 7.05 6.57
CA ARG A 291 17.02 7.83 7.81
C ARG A 291 16.25 7.11 8.92
N TYR A 292 15.77 5.88 8.69
CA TYR A 292 15.01 5.12 9.67
C TYR A 292 15.88 4.77 10.88
N LYS A 293 15.44 5.22 12.05
CA LYS A 293 16.01 4.83 13.35
C LYS A 293 15.02 3.90 14.03
N GLY A 294 15.40 2.64 14.24
CA GLY A 294 14.56 1.64 14.91
C GLY A 294 14.10 2.08 16.30
N THR A 295 12.88 1.71 16.66
CA THR A 295 12.31 2.04 17.98
C THR A 295 12.82 1.04 19.03
N ARG A 296 13.66 1.50 19.96
CA ARG A 296 14.24 0.69 21.05
C ARG A 296 13.35 0.72 22.30
N GLN A 297 12.25 -0.04 22.37
CA GLN A 297 11.45 -0.05 23.61
C GLN A 297 10.88 -1.44 23.94
N SER A 298 11.17 -1.90 25.16
CA SER A 298 10.58 -3.04 25.84
C SER A 298 10.13 -2.58 27.24
N HIS A 299 8.82 -2.62 27.53
CA HIS A 299 8.18 -2.31 28.84
C HIS A 299 7.98 -0.83 29.24
N ALA A 300 7.06 -0.08 28.61
CA ALA A 300 6.73 1.30 29.01
C ALA A 300 5.27 1.47 29.50
N PRO A 301 5.01 2.30 30.54
CA PRO A 301 3.66 2.59 31.06
C PRO A 301 2.95 3.75 30.32
N THR A 302 1.64 3.87 30.54
CA THR A 302 0.68 4.40 29.56
C THR A 302 0.16 5.84 29.77
N LYS A 303 0.19 6.68 28.71
CA LYS A 303 -0.64 7.91 28.58
C LYS A 303 -1.03 8.22 27.13
N PRO A 304 -2.27 8.69 26.85
CA PRO A 304 -2.73 8.99 25.49
C PRO A 304 -2.18 10.32 24.94
N ALA A 305 -1.83 10.32 23.65
CA ALA A 305 -1.31 11.45 22.87
C ALA A 305 -2.27 12.64 22.70
N LEU A 306 -3.58 12.41 22.79
CA LEU A 306 -4.60 13.44 22.60
C LEU A 306 -5.71 13.25 23.63
N ARG A 307 -5.83 14.21 24.56
CA ARG A 307 -6.97 14.30 25.47
C ARG A 307 -8.15 14.86 24.67
N THR A 308 -9.08 14.02 24.24
CA THR A 308 -10.37 14.50 23.76
C THR A 308 -11.14 15.09 24.95
N THR A 309 -11.14 16.42 25.09
CA THR A 309 -12.10 17.11 25.94
C THR A 309 -13.46 17.03 25.25
N GLY A 310 -14.19 15.94 25.50
CA GLY A 310 -15.57 15.81 25.06
C GLY A 310 -16.45 16.81 25.81
N GLY A 311 -16.74 17.94 25.17
CA GLY A 311 -18.00 18.62 25.42
C GLY A 311 -19.11 17.73 24.89
N LYS A 312 -20.10 17.42 25.73
CA LYS A 312 -21.30 16.68 25.32
C LYS A 312 -21.90 17.37 24.10
N LEU A 313 -21.92 16.69 22.96
CA LEU A 313 -22.80 17.06 21.85
C LEU A 313 -24.24 16.90 22.38
N LYS A 314 -25.00 17.99 22.37
CA LYS A 314 -26.44 17.98 22.66
C LYS A 314 -27.21 17.33 21.52
#